data_AF-E0CQW5-F1
#
_entry.id   AF-E0CQW5-F1
#
_cell.length_a   1.000
_cell.length_b   1.000
_cell.length_c   1.000
_cell.angle_alpha   90.00
_cell.angle_beta   90.00
_cell.angle_gamma   90.00
#
_symmetry.space_group_name_H-M   'P 1'
#
loop_
_entity.id
_entity.type
_entity.pdbx_description
1 polymer ?
#
loop_
_entity_poly.entity_id
_entity_poly.type
_entity_poly.pdbx_seq_one_letter_code
_entity_poly.pdbx_strand_id
1 'polypeptide(L)'
;MAKGRYSRGHGKRWSTLALVLSLLLMLTVVLLMLLALGIVSLPIGTVDSDAANDLSSFRRKTFDGGEGLGKRGEQWTEIVSWEPRAFIYHNFLSKEECEYMISLAKPYMKKSTVVDSETGRSKDSRVRTSSGMFLRRGRDKIIRDIEKRIADFTFIPVEHGEGLQVLHYEVGQKYDAHYDYFLDEFNTKNGGQRIATLLMYLSDVEEGGETVFPATKANFSSVPWWNELSECGKKGLSVKPKMGDALLFWSMRPDATLDPSSLHGGCPVIKGNKWSSTKWMHVEEYKA
;
A
#
# COMPACT_ATOMS: atom_id res chain seq x y z
N MET A 1 -62.94 6.08 -84.65
CA MET A 1 -62.13 5.04 -83.97
C MET A 1 -60.88 5.69 -83.39
N ALA A 2 -60.78 5.78 -82.06
CA ALA A 2 -59.56 5.78 -81.23
C ALA A 2 -59.96 6.28 -79.82
N LYS A 3 -60.03 5.36 -78.83
CA LYS A 3 -60.31 5.64 -77.42
C LYS A 3 -58.98 5.97 -76.71
N GLY A 4 -58.84 7.19 -76.17
CA GLY A 4 -57.78 7.54 -75.24
C GLY A 4 -58.14 7.07 -73.82
N ARG A 5 -57.43 6.06 -73.31
CA ARG A 5 -57.52 5.56 -71.93
C ARG A 5 -56.83 6.55 -70.98
N TYR A 6 -57.59 7.19 -70.08
CA TYR A 6 -57.02 7.83 -68.89
C TYR A 6 -56.70 6.76 -67.83
N SER A 7 -55.41 6.59 -67.55
CA SER A 7 -54.92 5.83 -66.39
C SER A 7 -55.07 6.69 -65.13
N ARG A 8 -55.80 6.16 -64.14
CA ARG A 8 -55.91 6.72 -62.79
C ARG A 8 -54.64 6.35 -62.02
N GLY A 9 -53.78 7.33 -61.75
CA GLY A 9 -52.56 7.12 -60.96
C GLY A 9 -52.88 6.71 -59.52
N HIS A 10 -52.49 5.50 -59.11
CA HIS A 10 -52.52 5.07 -57.72
C HIS A 10 -51.37 5.73 -56.94
N GLY A 11 -51.70 6.59 -55.97
CA GLY A 11 -50.74 7.12 -55.01
C GLY A 11 -50.21 6.01 -54.09
N LYS A 12 -48.90 5.78 -54.11
CA LYS A 12 -48.21 4.84 -53.19
C LYS A 12 -48.32 5.36 -51.76
N ARG A 13 -49.14 4.71 -50.92
CA ARG A 13 -49.11 4.90 -49.46
C ARG A 13 -47.84 4.25 -48.91
N TRP A 14 -46.96 5.04 -48.31
CA TRP A 14 -45.77 4.54 -47.63
C TRP A 14 -46.18 3.86 -46.33
N SER A 15 -45.55 2.71 -46.04
CA SER A 15 -45.70 2.02 -44.76
C SER A 15 -45.22 2.92 -43.62
N THR A 16 -45.93 2.90 -42.49
CA THR A 16 -45.57 3.65 -41.28
C THR A 16 -44.13 3.37 -40.83
N LEU A 17 -43.65 2.14 -41.02
CA LEU A 17 -42.28 1.74 -40.74
C LEU A 17 -41.26 2.51 -41.60
N ALA A 18 -41.56 2.75 -42.87
CA ALA A 18 -40.69 3.49 -43.78
C ALA A 18 -40.60 4.97 -43.41
N LEU A 19 -41.70 5.55 -42.93
CA LEU A 19 -41.72 6.93 -42.41
C LEU A 19 -40.89 7.06 -41.12
N VAL A 20 -41.00 6.09 -40.20
CA VAL A 20 -40.21 6.08 -38.96
C VAL A 20 -38.72 5.92 -39.25
N LEU A 21 -38.35 5.00 -40.13
CA LEU A 21 -36.95 4.81 -40.54
C LEU A 21 -36.38 6.05 -41.23
N SER A 22 -37.17 6.71 -42.09
CA SER A 22 -36.76 7.97 -42.72
C SER A 22 -36.57 9.08 -41.69
N LEU A 23 -37.42 9.16 -40.66
CA LEU A 23 -37.30 10.17 -39.61
C LEU A 23 -36.02 9.95 -38.79
N LEU A 24 -35.73 8.70 -38.40
CA LEU A 24 -34.53 8.34 -37.65
C LEU A 24 -33.25 8.62 -38.45
N LEU A 25 -33.27 8.34 -39.76
CA LEU A 25 -32.15 8.67 -40.64
C LEU A 25 -31.93 10.19 -40.72
N MET A 26 -32.99 10.98 -40.84
CA MET A 26 -32.86 12.44 -40.86
C MET A 26 -32.33 12.99 -39.53
N LEU A 27 -32.79 12.44 -38.39
CA LEU A 27 -32.33 12.86 -37.06
C LEU A 27 -30.84 12.57 -36.84
N THR A 28 -30.38 11.39 -37.30
CA THR A 28 -28.97 11.01 -37.20
C THR A 28 -28.07 11.88 -38.07
N VAL A 29 -28.51 12.22 -39.29
CA VAL A 29 -27.77 13.15 -40.17
C VAL A 29 -27.67 14.54 -39.55
N VAL A 30 -28.75 15.06 -38.94
CA VAL A 30 -28.72 16.36 -38.24
C VAL A 30 -27.76 16.33 -37.06
N LEU A 31 -27.78 15.26 -36.25
CA LEU A 31 -26.85 15.11 -35.12
C LEU A 31 -25.38 15.09 -35.57
N LEU A 32 -25.07 14.38 -36.65
CA LEU A 32 -23.72 14.33 -37.22
C LEU A 32 -23.27 15.70 -37.75
N MET A 33 -24.17 16.47 -38.36
CA MET A 33 -23.86 17.83 -38.80
C MET A 33 -23.61 18.77 -37.62
N LEU A 34 -24.37 18.66 -36.53
CA LEU A 34 -24.16 19.44 -35.31
C LEU A 34 -22.82 19.11 -34.63
N LEU A 35 -22.41 17.83 -34.65
CA LEU A 35 -21.10 17.38 -34.19
C LEU A 35 -19.97 17.90 -35.09
N ALA A 36 -20.13 17.84 -36.41
CA ALA A 36 -19.13 18.32 -37.37
C ALA A 36 -18.94 19.85 -37.33
N LEU A 37 -20.01 20.59 -37.01
CA LEU A 37 -19.98 22.04 -36.83
C LEU A 37 -19.56 22.44 -35.39
N GLY A 38 -19.31 21.49 -34.51
CA GLY A 38 -18.88 21.74 -33.12
C GLY A 38 -19.96 22.39 -32.23
N ILE A 39 -21.23 22.35 -32.64
CA ILE A 39 -22.37 22.94 -31.91
C ILE A 39 -22.78 22.04 -30.73
N VAL A 40 -22.57 20.73 -30.88
CA VAL A 40 -22.81 19.72 -29.84
C VAL A 40 -21.54 18.90 -29.67
N SER A 41 -21.14 18.65 -28.43
CA SER A 41 -19.99 17.79 -28.09
C SER A 41 -20.49 16.50 -27.45
N LEU A 42 -19.85 15.37 -27.77
CA LEU A 42 -20.08 14.14 -27.02
C LEU A 42 -19.46 14.30 -25.62
N PRO A 43 -20.09 13.78 -24.54
CA PRO A 43 -19.49 13.74 -23.22
C PRO A 43 -18.42 12.64 -23.22
N ILE A 44 -17.27 12.93 -23.82
CA ILE A 44 -16.06 12.16 -23.59
C ILE A 44 -15.57 12.65 -22.23
N GLY A 45 -15.77 11.84 -21.19
CA GLY A 45 -15.17 12.09 -19.89
C GLY A 45 -13.69 12.33 -20.10
N THR A 46 -13.24 13.55 -19.83
CA THR A 46 -11.83 13.94 -19.88
C THR A 46 -11.12 13.17 -18.79
N VAL A 47 -10.59 12.01 -19.15
CA VAL A 47 -9.46 11.43 -18.44
C VAL A 47 -8.30 12.35 -18.79
N ASP A 48 -7.85 13.16 -17.82
CA ASP A 48 -6.64 13.96 -17.93
C ASP A 48 -5.51 13.07 -18.49
N SER A 49 -5.16 13.31 -19.75
CA SER A 49 -4.21 12.49 -20.52
C SER A 49 -2.76 12.78 -20.17
N ASP A 50 -2.50 13.68 -19.23
CA ASP A 50 -1.14 14.11 -18.90
C ASP A 50 -0.41 13.15 -17.95
N ALA A 51 -1.11 12.15 -17.38
CA ALA A 51 -0.50 11.17 -16.46
C ALA A 51 -0.14 9.82 -17.09
N ALA A 52 -0.49 9.56 -18.37
CA ALA A 52 -0.34 8.23 -18.95
C ALA A 52 1.10 7.85 -19.34
N ASN A 53 2.02 8.81 -19.39
CA ASN A 53 3.41 8.59 -19.82
C ASN A 53 4.47 8.81 -18.74
N ASP A 54 4.06 9.06 -17.49
CA ASP A 54 5.01 9.13 -16.38
C ASP A 54 5.22 7.75 -15.75
N LEU A 55 6.23 7.03 -16.23
CA LEU A 55 6.64 5.72 -15.70
C LEU A 55 7.31 5.82 -14.31
N SER A 56 7.52 7.02 -13.76
CA SER A 56 8.07 7.20 -12.42
C SER A 56 7.04 6.95 -11.31
N SER A 57 5.74 6.96 -11.65
CA SER A 57 4.67 6.65 -10.71
C SER A 57 3.79 5.50 -11.22
N PHE A 58 4.02 4.28 -10.72
CA PHE A 58 3.08 3.17 -10.93
C PHE A 58 1.82 3.42 -10.07
N ARG A 59 0.82 4.07 -10.67
CA ARG A 59 -0.49 4.29 -10.04
C ARG A 59 -1.35 3.03 -10.19
N ARG A 60 -1.27 2.11 -9.23
CA ARG A 60 -2.23 1.00 -9.15
C ARG A 60 -3.56 1.57 -8.68
N LYS A 61 -4.49 1.80 -9.60
CA LYS A 61 -5.89 2.13 -9.27
C LYS A 61 -6.54 0.87 -8.69
N THR A 62 -6.27 0.59 -7.41
CA THR A 62 -6.99 -0.43 -6.66
C THR A 62 -8.46 -0.01 -6.65
N PHE A 63 -9.31 -0.80 -7.29
CA PHE A 63 -10.74 -0.58 -7.24
C PHE A 63 -11.15 -0.62 -5.76
N ASP A 64 -11.71 0.47 -5.25
CA ASP A 64 -12.21 0.59 -3.89
C ASP A 64 -13.51 -0.23 -3.77
N GLY A 65 -13.38 -1.56 -3.85
CA GLY A 65 -14.40 -2.51 -3.47
C GLY A 65 -14.44 -2.55 -1.96
N GLY A 66 -15.25 -1.67 -1.37
CA GLY A 66 -15.25 -1.35 0.06
C GLY A 66 -15.55 -2.52 0.98
N GLU A 67 -14.51 -3.20 1.46
CA GLU A 67 -14.60 -4.14 2.59
C GLU A 67 -13.80 -3.72 3.83
N GLY A 68 -12.87 -2.77 3.71
CA GLY A 68 -12.04 -2.28 4.81
C GLY A 68 -12.73 -1.22 5.69
N LEU A 69 -12.30 -1.09 6.94
CA LEU A 69 -12.84 -0.11 7.87
C LEU A 69 -12.37 1.31 7.46
N GLY A 70 -13.31 2.25 7.33
CA GLY A 70 -12.98 3.65 7.02
C GLY A 70 -12.65 3.92 5.55
N LYS A 71 -12.33 5.18 5.24
CA LYS A 71 -11.97 5.61 3.88
C LYS A 71 -10.47 5.82 3.79
N ARG A 72 -9.83 5.21 2.79
CA ARG A 72 -8.42 5.46 2.48
C ARG A 72 -8.30 6.64 1.51
N GLY A 73 -7.21 7.38 1.63
CA GLY A 73 -6.79 8.31 0.59
C GLY A 73 -6.39 7.57 -0.69
N GLU A 74 -6.05 8.33 -1.72
CA GLU A 74 -5.51 7.74 -2.95
C GLU A 74 -4.20 6.99 -2.67
N GLN A 75 -4.13 5.74 -3.08
CA GLN A 75 -2.97 4.88 -2.86
C GLN A 75 -1.94 5.05 -3.98
N TRP A 76 -0.68 5.20 -3.60
CA TRP A 76 0.45 5.24 -4.53
C TRP A 76 1.71 4.69 -3.85
N THR A 77 2.72 4.36 -4.65
CA THR A 77 3.96 3.72 -4.18
C THR A 77 5.16 4.62 -4.43
N GLU A 78 5.99 4.79 -3.42
CA GLU A 78 7.29 5.47 -3.50
C GLU A 78 8.42 4.44 -3.43
N ILE A 79 9.38 4.53 -4.35
CA ILE A 79 10.60 3.70 -4.31
C ILE A 79 11.62 4.42 -3.44
N VAL A 80 11.99 3.80 -2.32
CA VAL A 80 12.92 4.39 -1.34
C VAL A 80 14.36 3.94 -1.60
N SER A 81 14.57 2.65 -1.89
CA SER A 81 15.87 2.10 -2.25
C SER A 81 15.76 0.77 -2.98
N TRP A 82 16.83 0.41 -3.69
CA TRP A 82 17.05 -0.92 -4.25
C TRP A 82 18.03 -1.76 -3.43
N GLU A 83 18.82 -1.15 -2.53
CA GLU A 83 19.76 -1.81 -1.62
C GLU A 83 19.71 -1.11 -0.24
N PRO A 84 18.89 -1.61 0.72
CA PRO A 84 17.98 -2.74 0.57
C PRO A 84 16.81 -2.36 -0.32
N ARG A 85 16.11 -3.36 -0.89
CA ARG A 85 14.84 -3.11 -1.56
C ARG A 85 13.84 -2.59 -0.55
N ALA A 86 13.43 -1.33 -0.70
CA ALA A 86 12.52 -0.65 0.22
C ALA A 86 11.53 0.23 -0.55
N PHE A 87 10.25 0.13 -0.19
CA PHE A 87 9.13 0.83 -0.84
C PHE A 87 8.17 1.34 0.23
N ILE A 88 7.62 2.54 0.03
CA ILE A 88 6.51 3.05 0.85
C ILE A 88 5.22 2.90 0.05
N TYR A 89 4.21 2.29 0.68
CA TYR A 89 2.84 2.32 0.22
C TYR A 89 2.10 3.41 0.98
N HIS A 90 1.80 4.51 0.29
CA HIS A 90 1.09 5.63 0.89
C HIS A 90 -0.40 5.35 1.01
N ASN A 91 -1.02 5.80 2.11
CA ASN A 91 -2.43 5.56 2.40
C ASN A 91 -2.79 4.05 2.37
N PHE A 92 -1.88 3.21 2.84
CA PHE A 92 -2.05 1.75 2.88
C PHE A 92 -3.16 1.35 3.87
N LEU A 93 -3.21 2.00 5.03
CA LEU A 93 -4.28 1.88 6.02
C LEU A 93 -5.15 3.13 6.03
N SER A 94 -6.42 2.97 6.36
CA SER A 94 -7.27 4.10 6.76
C SER A 94 -6.89 4.58 8.17
N LYS A 95 -7.32 5.80 8.51
CA LYS A 95 -7.17 6.31 9.87
C LYS A 95 -7.86 5.41 10.88
N GLU A 96 -9.06 4.92 10.54
CA GLU A 96 -9.88 4.06 11.39
C GLU A 96 -9.23 2.69 11.61
N GLU A 97 -8.57 2.11 10.61
CA GLU A 97 -7.80 0.85 10.76
C GLU A 97 -6.61 1.03 11.70
N CYS A 98 -5.90 2.16 11.61
CA CYS A 98 -4.81 2.50 12.52
C CYS A 98 -5.30 2.63 13.97
N GLU A 99 -6.34 3.44 14.20
CA GLU A 99 -6.93 3.64 15.53
C GLU A 99 -7.49 2.33 16.10
N TYR A 100 -8.08 1.48 15.25
CA TYR A 100 -8.59 0.18 15.63
C TYR A 100 -7.48 -0.72 16.19
N MET A 101 -6.37 -0.87 15.46
CA MET A 101 -5.24 -1.69 15.91
C MET A 101 -4.62 -1.16 17.21
N ILE A 102 -4.49 0.16 17.35
CA ILE A 102 -4.03 0.79 18.59
C ILE A 102 -4.99 0.43 19.74
N SER A 103 -6.30 0.54 19.54
CA SER A 103 -7.31 0.27 20.57
C SER A 103 -7.29 -1.20 21.04
N LEU A 104 -7.07 -2.15 20.12
CA LEU A 104 -6.95 -3.57 20.41
C LEU A 104 -5.69 -3.90 21.23
N ALA A 105 -4.59 -3.18 20.97
CA ALA A 105 -3.30 -3.46 21.58
C ALA A 105 -3.12 -2.78 22.94
N LYS A 106 -3.59 -1.52 23.08
CA LYS A 106 -3.34 -0.64 24.22
C LYS A 106 -3.55 -1.27 25.61
N PRO A 107 -4.61 -2.06 25.87
CA PRO A 107 -4.82 -2.68 27.20
C PRO A 107 -3.83 -3.79 27.55
N TYR A 108 -3.11 -4.33 26.55
CA TYR A 108 -2.30 -5.54 26.68
C TYR A 108 -0.80 -5.30 26.39
N MET A 109 -0.39 -4.04 26.24
CA MET A 109 0.99 -3.68 25.95
C MET A 109 1.92 -4.11 27.07
N LYS A 110 3.00 -4.82 26.71
CA LYS A 110 4.07 -5.23 27.63
C LYS A 110 5.41 -4.75 27.10
N LYS A 111 6.42 -4.65 27.96
CA LYS A 111 7.78 -4.30 27.52
C LYS A 111 8.23 -5.27 26.42
N SER A 112 8.80 -4.73 25.35
CA SER A 112 9.22 -5.52 24.18
C SER A 112 10.48 -6.30 24.49
N THR A 113 10.58 -7.50 23.91
CA THR A 113 11.76 -8.36 23.96
C THR A 113 12.42 -8.45 22.59
N VAL A 114 13.63 -9.01 22.55
CA VAL A 114 14.38 -9.30 21.31
C VAL A 114 14.74 -10.78 21.26
N VAL A 115 14.95 -11.31 20.05
CA VAL A 115 15.46 -12.68 19.85
C VAL A 115 16.98 -12.67 20.05
N ASP A 116 17.46 -13.51 20.94
CA ASP A 116 18.88 -13.74 21.17
C ASP A 116 19.47 -14.58 20.03
N SER A 117 20.53 -14.08 19.38
CA SER A 117 21.08 -14.69 18.16
C SER A 117 21.79 -16.03 18.38
N GLU A 118 22.26 -16.31 19.59
CA GLU A 118 22.94 -17.57 19.92
C GLU A 118 21.94 -18.66 20.31
N THR A 119 20.94 -18.28 21.09
CA THR A 119 20.00 -19.24 21.70
C THR A 119 18.64 -19.30 20.98
N GLY A 120 18.33 -18.32 20.13
CA GLY A 120 17.03 -18.16 19.47
C GLY A 120 15.89 -17.75 20.40
N ARG A 121 16.16 -17.48 21.70
CA ARG A 121 15.13 -17.22 22.72
C ARG A 121 14.85 -15.73 22.92
N SER A 122 13.64 -15.43 23.38
CA SER A 122 13.24 -14.07 23.76
C SER A 122 13.99 -13.60 25.02
N LYS A 123 14.59 -12.41 24.96
CA LYS A 123 15.35 -11.78 26.05
C LYS A 123 14.91 -10.33 26.28
N ASP A 124 14.94 -9.91 27.56
CA ASP A 124 14.72 -8.52 27.95
C ASP A 124 15.76 -7.60 27.31
N SER A 125 15.28 -6.56 26.66
CA SER A 125 16.11 -5.74 25.79
C SER A 125 16.42 -4.38 26.42
N ARG A 126 17.70 -4.00 26.40
CA ARG A 126 18.15 -2.59 26.54
C ARG A 126 18.21 -1.89 25.18
N VAL A 127 18.18 -2.67 24.09
CA VAL A 127 18.36 -2.19 22.72
C VAL A 127 17.02 -1.89 22.03
N ARG A 128 15.94 -2.54 22.46
CA ARG A 128 14.55 -2.24 22.12
C ARG A 128 13.80 -1.83 23.38
N THR A 129 13.39 -0.57 23.44
CA THR A 129 12.80 0.00 24.67
C THR A 129 11.30 0.27 24.57
N SER A 130 10.66 -0.14 23.47
CA SER A 130 9.21 -0.05 23.25
C SER A 130 8.39 -0.97 24.14
N SER A 131 7.08 -0.72 24.17
CA SER A 131 6.09 -1.74 24.52
C SER A 131 5.49 -2.39 23.27
N GLY A 132 4.98 -3.61 23.38
CA GLY A 132 4.44 -4.37 22.26
C GLY A 132 3.37 -5.38 22.64
N MET A 133 2.55 -5.77 21.65
CA MET A 133 1.52 -6.79 21.72
C MET A 133 1.34 -7.45 20.34
N PHE A 134 1.17 -8.77 20.31
CA PHE A 134 0.84 -9.50 19.08
C PHE A 134 -0.68 -9.66 18.94
N LEU A 135 -1.22 -9.25 17.79
CA LEU A 135 -2.55 -9.63 17.35
C LEU A 135 -2.42 -10.95 16.57
N ARG A 136 -3.24 -11.94 16.90
CA ARG A 136 -3.23 -13.23 16.19
C ARG A 136 -3.60 -13.03 14.72
N ARG A 137 -2.97 -13.83 13.84
CA ARG A 137 -3.36 -13.90 12.43
C ARG A 137 -4.84 -14.23 12.32
N GLY A 138 -5.56 -13.50 11.47
CA GLY A 138 -6.97 -13.71 11.24
C GLY A 138 -7.90 -13.42 12.43
N ARG A 139 -7.46 -12.63 13.43
CA ARG A 139 -8.18 -12.39 14.70
C ARG A 139 -9.67 -12.06 14.52
N ASP A 140 -9.96 -11.14 13.60
CA ASP A 140 -11.29 -10.63 13.29
C ASP A 140 -11.35 -10.20 11.82
N LYS A 141 -12.51 -9.73 11.36
CA LYS A 141 -12.69 -9.33 9.96
C LYS A 141 -11.72 -8.21 9.55
N ILE A 142 -11.54 -7.19 10.39
CA ILE A 142 -10.71 -6.03 10.05
C ILE A 142 -9.25 -6.44 9.92
N ILE A 143 -8.74 -7.24 10.87
CA ILE A 143 -7.38 -7.78 10.81
C ILE A 143 -7.19 -8.67 9.58
N ARG A 144 -8.17 -9.53 9.24
CA ARG A 144 -8.12 -10.35 8.02
C ARG A 144 -8.06 -9.51 6.75
N ASP A 145 -8.83 -8.43 6.67
CA ASP A 145 -8.85 -7.56 5.48
C ASP A 145 -7.52 -6.82 5.33
N ILE A 146 -6.91 -6.39 6.44
CA ILE A 146 -5.55 -5.81 6.44
C ILE A 146 -4.53 -6.86 6.00
N GLU A 147 -4.55 -8.07 6.56
CA GLU A 147 -3.61 -9.14 6.19
C GLU A 147 -3.76 -9.58 4.74
N LYS A 148 -4.98 -9.66 4.21
CA LYS A 148 -5.23 -9.90 2.79
C LYS A 148 -4.63 -8.79 1.93
N ARG A 149 -4.81 -7.52 2.32
CA ARG A 149 -4.20 -6.39 1.62
C ARG A 149 -2.68 -6.45 1.65
N ILE A 150 -2.09 -6.86 2.77
CA ILE A 150 -0.65 -7.10 2.85
C ILE A 150 -0.24 -8.10 1.77
N ALA A 151 -0.91 -9.25 1.68
CA ALA A 151 -0.62 -10.25 0.66
C ALA A 151 -0.80 -9.71 -0.77
N ASP A 152 -1.84 -8.91 -1.04
CA ASP A 152 -2.11 -8.31 -2.36
C ASP A 152 -1.01 -7.31 -2.81
N PHE A 153 -0.30 -6.69 -1.85
CA PHE A 153 0.78 -5.72 -2.11
C PHE A 153 2.17 -6.34 -2.09
N THR A 154 2.39 -7.37 -1.28
CA THR A 154 3.69 -8.05 -1.16
C THR A 154 3.82 -9.24 -2.10
N PHE A 155 2.70 -9.75 -2.62
CA PHE A 155 2.59 -11.00 -3.35
C PHE A 155 3.05 -12.22 -2.54
N ILE A 156 3.01 -12.13 -1.21
CA ILE A 156 3.31 -13.21 -0.29
C ILE A 156 2.00 -13.66 0.37
N PRO A 157 1.64 -14.97 0.36
CA PRO A 157 0.39 -15.45 0.94
C PRO A 157 0.23 -15.10 2.43
N VAL A 158 -1.00 -14.93 2.89
CA VAL A 158 -1.32 -14.55 4.27
C VAL A 158 -0.75 -15.57 5.27
N GLU A 159 -0.74 -16.84 4.88
CA GLU A 159 -0.30 -18.00 5.66
C GLU A 159 1.20 -17.97 5.95
N HIS A 160 1.99 -17.28 5.14
CA HIS A 160 3.43 -17.08 5.36
C HIS A 160 3.72 -15.98 6.39
N GLY A 161 2.71 -15.22 6.79
CA GLY A 161 2.85 -14.13 7.73
C GLY A 161 2.70 -14.57 9.18
N GLU A 162 3.56 -14.05 10.06
CA GLU A 162 3.34 -14.08 11.51
C GLU A 162 2.10 -13.26 11.91
N GLY A 163 1.71 -13.27 13.20
CA GLY A 163 0.73 -12.31 13.71
C GLY A 163 1.22 -10.86 13.61
N LEU A 164 0.29 -9.89 13.60
CA LEU A 164 0.64 -8.47 13.59
C LEU A 164 1.22 -8.03 14.93
N GLN A 165 2.47 -7.56 14.95
CA GLN A 165 3.08 -7.02 16.14
C GLN A 165 2.83 -5.52 16.25
N VAL A 166 1.93 -5.09 17.13
CA VAL A 166 1.71 -3.67 17.45
C VAL A 166 2.72 -3.20 18.48
N LEU A 167 3.30 -2.03 18.26
CA LEU A 167 4.38 -1.44 19.05
C LEU A 167 4.09 0.02 19.37
N HIS A 168 4.47 0.43 20.57
CA HIS A 168 4.39 1.82 21.04
C HIS A 168 5.74 2.27 21.60
N TYR A 169 6.20 3.40 21.10
CA TYR A 169 7.40 4.10 21.57
C TYR A 169 7.00 5.46 22.15
N GLU A 170 7.35 5.66 23.40
CA GLU A 170 7.30 6.95 24.10
C GLU A 170 8.56 7.79 23.78
N VAL A 171 8.55 9.04 24.21
CA VAL A 171 9.72 9.94 24.09
C VAL A 171 10.98 9.26 24.67
N GLY A 172 12.06 9.29 23.91
CA GLY A 172 13.34 8.66 24.22
C GLY A 172 13.44 7.16 23.92
N GLN A 173 12.31 6.47 23.70
CA GLN A 173 12.33 5.05 23.36
C GLN A 173 12.74 4.84 21.91
N LYS A 174 13.44 3.73 21.64
CA LYS A 174 14.10 3.42 20.37
C LYS A 174 14.19 1.92 20.13
N TYR A 175 14.68 1.56 18.95
CA TYR A 175 15.18 0.22 18.64
C TYR A 175 16.52 0.34 17.91
N ASP A 176 17.58 -0.15 18.52
CA ASP A 176 18.90 -0.20 17.88
C ASP A 176 18.86 -1.04 16.59
N ALA A 177 19.83 -0.79 15.72
CA ALA A 177 19.92 -1.42 14.42
C ALA A 177 20.03 -2.96 14.54
N HIS A 178 19.19 -3.67 13.78
CA HIS A 178 19.09 -5.12 13.79
C HIS A 178 18.63 -5.64 12.41
N TYR A 179 18.65 -6.95 12.27
CA TYR A 179 18.07 -7.66 11.14
C TYR A 179 16.78 -8.33 11.58
N ASP A 180 15.81 -8.39 10.66
CA ASP A 180 14.59 -9.16 10.86
C ASP A 180 14.77 -10.64 10.53
N TYR A 181 15.76 -10.98 9.72
CA TYR A 181 16.11 -12.37 9.46
C TYR A 181 16.79 -13.02 10.67
N PHE A 182 16.64 -14.34 10.77
CA PHE A 182 17.28 -15.14 11.80
C PHE A 182 18.68 -15.58 11.40
N LEU A 183 19.59 -15.60 12.37
CA LEU A 183 20.91 -16.24 12.26
C LEU A 183 20.94 -17.63 12.91
N ASP A 184 19.87 -18.00 13.60
CA ASP A 184 19.74 -19.26 14.31
C ASP A 184 18.86 -20.28 13.56
N GLU A 185 19.10 -21.57 13.81
CA GLU A 185 18.31 -22.66 13.25
C GLU A 185 16.97 -22.89 13.97
N PHE A 186 16.77 -22.32 15.15
CA PHE A 186 15.57 -22.59 15.94
C PHE A 186 14.35 -21.86 15.35
N ASN A 187 14.49 -20.58 15.07
CA ASN A 187 13.41 -19.74 14.55
C ASN A 187 13.08 -20.01 13.09
N THR A 188 14.04 -20.54 12.30
CA THR A 188 13.81 -20.93 10.91
C THR A 188 13.01 -22.22 10.75
N LYS A 189 12.77 -22.99 11.83
CA LYS A 189 11.96 -24.23 11.76
C LYS A 189 10.49 -23.99 11.44
N ASN A 190 9.97 -22.80 11.68
CA ASN A 190 8.57 -22.46 11.41
C ASN A 190 8.50 -21.41 10.28
N GLY A 191 8.08 -21.84 9.09
CA GLY A 191 8.02 -20.99 7.90
C GLY A 191 9.37 -20.71 7.22
N GLY A 192 10.50 -21.20 7.74
CA GLY A 192 11.80 -20.84 7.18
C GLY A 192 12.21 -19.42 7.54
N GLN A 193 13.03 -18.82 6.69
CA GLN A 193 13.54 -17.47 6.90
C GLN A 193 12.48 -16.38 6.65
N ARG A 194 12.57 -15.27 7.38
CA ARG A 194 11.79 -14.05 7.10
C ARG A 194 12.36 -13.39 5.83
N ILE A 195 11.54 -13.33 4.79
CA ILE A 195 11.93 -12.81 3.47
C ILE A 195 11.72 -11.29 3.38
N ALA A 196 10.67 -10.78 4.02
CA ALA A 196 10.28 -9.39 3.96
C ALA A 196 9.53 -8.96 5.22
N THR A 197 9.58 -7.66 5.48
CA THR A 197 8.89 -6.99 6.57
C THR A 197 8.03 -5.87 6.03
N LEU A 198 6.77 -5.82 6.45
CA LEU A 198 5.92 -4.65 6.27
C LEU A 198 5.74 -3.94 7.61
N LEU A 199 6.28 -2.73 7.72
CA LEU A 199 6.13 -1.86 8.87
C LEU A 199 5.09 -0.78 8.58
N MET A 200 3.92 -0.90 9.20
CA MET A 200 2.83 0.06 9.07
C MET A 200 2.91 1.11 10.18
N TYR A 201 2.83 2.38 9.82
CA TYR A 201 2.82 3.49 10.78
C TYR A 201 1.38 3.81 11.20
N LEU A 202 1.08 3.65 12.49
CA LEU A 202 -0.27 3.81 13.02
C LEU A 202 -0.50 5.21 13.62
N SER A 203 0.54 6.03 13.72
CA SER A 203 0.45 7.42 14.16
C SER A 203 1.46 8.28 13.42
N ASP A 204 1.16 9.57 13.29
CA ASP A 204 2.14 10.58 12.95
C ASP A 204 3.08 10.80 14.15
N VAL A 205 4.34 11.12 13.87
CA VAL A 205 5.34 11.44 14.89
C VAL A 205 5.85 12.85 14.63
N GLU A 206 5.76 13.71 15.65
CA GLU A 206 6.11 15.12 15.50
C GLU A 206 7.61 15.31 15.25
N GLU A 207 8.47 14.61 16.00
CA GLU A 207 9.92 14.67 15.84
C GLU A 207 10.59 13.34 16.23
N GLY A 208 11.55 12.89 15.43
CA GLY A 208 12.25 11.62 15.61
C GLY A 208 11.42 10.41 15.19
N GLY A 209 11.72 9.24 15.76
CA GLY A 209 10.96 8.01 15.50
C GLY A 209 11.15 7.41 14.11
N GLU A 210 12.10 7.87 13.32
CA GLU A 210 12.34 7.39 11.95
C GLU A 210 12.72 5.91 11.92
N THR A 211 12.39 5.24 10.82
CA THR A 211 13.00 3.94 10.50
C THR A 211 14.25 4.20 9.67
N VAL A 212 15.43 3.87 10.21
CA VAL A 212 16.73 4.16 9.60
C VAL A 212 17.41 2.88 9.12
N PHE A 213 18.00 2.91 7.92
CA PHE A 213 18.81 1.86 7.31
C PHE A 213 20.28 2.30 7.23
N PRO A 214 21.07 2.14 8.30
CA PRO A 214 22.44 2.65 8.37
C PRO A 214 23.43 1.95 7.44
N ALA A 215 23.13 0.74 6.96
CA ALA A 215 24.00 -0.02 6.06
C ALA A 215 23.75 0.26 4.56
N THR A 216 22.78 1.12 4.24
CA THR A 216 22.53 1.54 2.85
C THR A 216 23.75 2.29 2.31
N LYS A 217 24.08 2.11 1.03
CA LYS A 217 25.22 2.79 0.37
C LYS A 217 24.83 3.97 -0.53
N ALA A 218 23.53 4.30 -0.60
CA ALA A 218 23.00 5.41 -1.40
C ALA A 218 23.36 6.78 -0.81
N ASN A 219 23.14 7.86 -1.58
CA ASN A 219 23.23 9.21 -1.02
C ASN A 219 21.95 9.52 -0.22
N PHE A 220 21.96 9.28 1.09
CA PHE A 220 20.74 9.41 1.93
C PHE A 220 20.22 10.85 2.04
N SER A 221 21.02 11.84 1.66
CA SER A 221 20.62 13.25 1.69
C SER A 221 19.65 13.66 0.58
N SER A 222 19.38 12.76 -0.37
CA SER A 222 18.44 13.02 -1.47
C SER A 222 16.98 12.79 -1.12
N VAL A 223 16.64 12.28 0.08
CA VAL A 223 15.23 12.11 0.47
C VAL A 223 14.58 13.50 0.67
N PRO A 224 13.34 13.74 0.20
CA PRO A 224 12.69 15.05 0.29
C PRO A 224 12.59 15.63 1.70
N TRP A 225 12.51 14.75 2.71
CA TRP A 225 12.36 15.10 4.12
C TRP A 225 13.69 15.16 4.90
N TRP A 226 14.85 15.17 4.21
CA TRP A 226 16.17 15.12 4.85
C TRP A 226 16.37 16.17 5.96
N ASN A 227 15.92 17.41 5.72
CA ASN A 227 16.08 18.52 6.67
C ASN A 227 15.20 18.38 7.91
N GLU A 228 14.21 17.51 7.88
CA GLU A 228 13.30 17.22 9.00
C GLU A 228 13.71 15.98 9.81
N LEU A 229 14.79 15.30 9.40
CA LEU A 229 15.30 14.14 10.09
C LEU A 229 16.04 14.53 11.37
N SER A 230 15.88 13.71 12.40
CA SER A 230 16.70 13.73 13.59
C SER A 230 18.16 13.40 13.28
N GLU A 231 19.06 13.70 14.21
CA GLU A 231 20.48 13.31 14.10
C GLU A 231 20.68 11.78 14.02
N CYS A 232 19.70 10.99 14.49
CA CYS A 232 19.69 9.55 14.26
C CYS A 232 19.29 9.23 12.81
N GLY A 233 18.21 9.85 12.31
CA GLY A 233 17.72 9.61 10.94
C GLY A 233 18.75 9.99 9.86
N LYS A 234 19.59 10.98 10.12
CA LYS A 234 20.67 11.39 9.19
C LYS A 234 21.82 10.38 9.06
N LYS A 235 21.87 9.32 9.89
CA LYS A 235 22.94 8.31 9.86
C LYS A 235 22.77 7.24 8.78
N GLY A 236 21.70 7.28 8.01
CA GLY A 236 21.42 6.35 6.94
C GLY A 236 20.20 6.79 6.13
N LEU A 237 19.76 5.93 5.22
CA LEU A 237 18.48 6.13 4.55
C LEU A 237 17.35 6.01 5.57
N SER A 238 16.48 7.00 5.67
CA SER A 238 15.47 7.05 6.72
C SER A 238 14.09 7.37 6.20
N VAL A 239 13.08 6.76 6.81
CA VAL A 239 11.66 6.99 6.52
C VAL A 239 10.99 7.57 7.76
N LYS A 240 10.32 8.73 7.59
CA LYS A 240 9.55 9.36 8.66
C LYS A 240 8.22 8.61 8.88
N PRO A 241 7.78 8.39 10.13
CA PRO A 241 6.48 7.80 10.40
C PRO A 241 5.37 8.77 9.98
N LYS A 242 4.47 8.28 9.14
CA LYS A 242 3.25 8.99 8.73
C LYS A 242 2.07 8.05 8.82
N MET A 243 1.05 8.45 9.57
CA MET A 243 -0.10 7.59 9.85
C MET A 243 -0.75 7.09 8.55
N GLY A 244 -0.93 5.77 8.47
CA GLY A 244 -1.55 5.13 7.31
C GLY A 244 -0.54 4.63 6.26
N ASP A 245 0.70 5.10 6.28
CA ASP A 245 1.74 4.63 5.36
C ASP A 245 2.33 3.29 5.83
N ALA A 246 2.78 2.47 4.88
CA ALA A 246 3.44 1.21 5.16
C ALA A 246 4.76 1.08 4.41
N LEU A 247 5.84 0.83 5.15
CA LEU A 247 7.18 0.60 4.62
C LEU A 247 7.40 -0.91 4.42
N LEU A 248 7.51 -1.34 3.17
CA LEU A 248 7.94 -2.69 2.80
C LEU A 248 9.44 -2.70 2.58
N PHE A 249 10.17 -3.58 3.24
CA PHE A 249 11.57 -3.84 2.94
C PHE A 249 11.91 -5.33 3.00
N TRP A 250 12.94 -5.72 2.25
CA TRP A 250 13.30 -7.12 2.06
C TRP A 250 14.55 -7.48 2.86
N SER A 251 14.45 -8.55 3.64
CA SER A 251 15.56 -9.14 4.40
C SER A 251 16.43 -10.07 3.54
N MET A 252 15.91 -10.46 2.36
CA MET A 252 16.58 -11.35 1.43
C MET A 252 16.59 -10.75 0.01
N ARG A 253 17.66 -11.07 -0.72
CA ARG A 253 17.81 -10.78 -2.14
C ARG A 253 16.99 -11.77 -2.99
N PRO A 254 16.73 -11.45 -4.27
CA PRO A 254 16.02 -12.36 -5.18
C PRO A 254 16.68 -13.73 -5.39
N ASP A 255 17.98 -13.84 -5.15
CA ASP A 255 18.74 -15.09 -5.19
C ASP A 255 18.65 -15.91 -3.88
N ALA A 256 17.75 -15.52 -2.98
CA ALA A 256 17.52 -16.10 -1.66
C ALA A 256 18.71 -15.96 -0.67
N THR A 257 19.70 -15.12 -0.97
CA THR A 257 20.73 -14.76 0.02
C THR A 257 20.21 -13.69 0.99
N LEU A 258 20.70 -13.69 2.23
CA LEU A 258 20.41 -12.62 3.19
C LEU A 258 20.96 -11.29 2.67
N ASP A 259 20.25 -10.19 2.90
CA ASP A 259 20.67 -8.85 2.48
C ASP A 259 21.22 -8.03 3.66
N PRO A 260 22.56 -7.89 3.82
CA PRO A 260 23.14 -7.10 4.92
C PRO A 260 22.78 -5.61 4.86
N SER A 261 22.36 -5.10 3.70
CA SER A 261 21.90 -3.72 3.59
C SER A 261 20.55 -3.49 4.29
N SER A 262 19.80 -4.56 4.60
CA SER A 262 18.52 -4.50 5.32
C SER A 262 18.67 -4.27 6.83
N LEU A 263 19.89 -4.01 7.33
CA LEU A 263 20.12 -3.58 8.70
C LEU A 263 19.32 -2.32 8.94
N HIS A 264 18.42 -2.34 9.93
CA HIS A 264 17.53 -1.22 10.18
C HIS A 264 17.24 -1.04 11.67
N GLY A 265 16.84 0.16 12.06
CA GLY A 265 16.49 0.51 13.43
C GLY A 265 15.38 1.54 13.53
N GLY A 266 14.86 1.72 14.73
CA GLY A 266 13.93 2.79 15.08
C GLY A 266 14.64 3.88 15.84
N CYS A 267 14.77 5.06 15.24
CA CYS A 267 15.34 6.22 15.91
C CYS A 267 14.52 6.62 17.15
N PRO A 268 15.15 7.25 18.16
CA PRO A 268 14.44 7.73 19.33
C PRO A 268 13.29 8.66 18.95
N VAL A 269 12.13 8.50 19.59
CA VAL A 269 11.07 9.51 19.52
C VAL A 269 11.54 10.74 20.31
N ILE A 270 11.57 11.91 19.68
CA ILE A 270 11.96 13.16 20.33
C ILE A 270 10.71 13.90 20.82
N LYS A 271 9.65 13.91 20.00
CA LYS A 271 8.38 14.54 20.32
C LYS A 271 7.19 13.75 19.76
N GLY A 272 6.11 13.65 20.56
CA GLY A 272 4.93 12.88 20.23
C GLY A 272 5.01 11.42 20.71
N ASN A 273 4.32 10.52 20.01
CA ASN A 273 4.28 9.09 20.30
C ASN A 273 4.28 8.31 18.99
N LYS A 274 5.09 7.24 18.90
CA LYS A 274 5.12 6.38 17.71
C LYS A 274 4.34 5.10 17.98
N TRP A 275 3.28 4.89 17.21
CA TRP A 275 2.60 3.60 17.09
C TRP A 275 2.93 2.98 15.74
N SER A 276 3.22 1.68 15.73
CA SER A 276 3.48 0.94 14.50
C SER A 276 2.95 -0.49 14.60
N SER A 277 2.70 -1.12 13.46
CA SER A 277 2.39 -2.54 13.37
C SER A 277 3.32 -3.21 12.38
N THR A 278 4.01 -4.27 12.81
CA THR A 278 4.96 -5.02 12.00
C THR A 278 4.33 -6.35 11.57
N LYS A 279 4.44 -6.66 10.28
CA LYS A 279 4.15 -7.99 9.72
C LYS A 279 5.45 -8.57 9.18
N TRP A 280 5.93 -9.64 9.81
CA TRP A 280 7.01 -10.46 9.24
C TRP A 280 6.41 -11.54 8.37
N MET A 281 7.03 -11.76 7.20
CA MET A 281 6.59 -12.73 6.21
C MET A 281 7.74 -13.69 5.91
N HIS A 282 7.40 -14.97 5.82
CA HIS A 282 8.34 -16.07 5.69
C HIS A 282 8.40 -16.63 4.25
N VAL A 283 9.48 -17.35 3.94
CA VAL A 283 9.65 -18.06 2.66
C VAL A 283 8.65 -19.21 2.48
N GLU A 284 8.23 -19.85 3.58
CA GLU A 284 7.24 -20.92 3.62
C GLU A 284 6.07 -20.56 4.54
N GLU A 285 5.04 -21.43 4.58
CA GLU A 285 3.91 -21.28 5.48
C GLU A 285 4.35 -21.22 6.96
N TYR A 286 3.92 -20.16 7.64
CA TYR A 286 4.14 -19.98 9.07
C TYR A 286 2.97 -20.56 9.85
N LYS A 287 3.24 -21.57 10.68
CA LYS A 287 2.22 -22.19 11.53
C LYS A 287 2.01 -21.33 12.77
N ALA A 288 0.84 -20.69 12.83
CA ALA A 288 0.43 -19.78 13.90
C ALA A 288 -0.05 -20.49 15.16
#